data_AF-A0A9E2R8F2-F1
#
_entry.id   AF-A0A9E2R8F2-F1
#
_cell.length_a   1.000
_cell.length_b   1.000
_cell.length_c   1.000
_cell.angle_alpha   90.00
_cell.angle_beta   90.00
_cell.angle_gamma   90.00
#
_symmetry.space_group_name_H-M   'P 1'
#
loop_
_entity.id
_entity.type
_entity.pdbx_description
1 polymer ?
#
loop_
_entity_poly.entity_id
_entity_poly.type
_entity_poly.pdbx_seq_one_letter_code
_entity_poly.pdbx_strand_id
1 'polypeptide(L)'
;MSLRLEMLQVARLAPKLLGESTELVRGFLRSQLNSDGGFKNRTGASDLYYTVFGLDGLIALQAAWPTERVSAFLDGFGDGEGLDFVHLCCLARCRAAITAQTSTRPTPATPSRTPDLQSLSPMLRRLEHHRARDGGYHPLPGSEHGTAYGAFLALGAYQDLHAPLPDSPRLAQSLNALRTADGAWTNDTVPHS
;
A
#
# COMPACT_ATOMS: atom_id res chain seq x y z
N MET A 1 6.81 11.19 -8.52
CA MET A 1 5.49 11.13 -7.84
C MET A 1 5.10 9.68 -7.68
N SER A 2 4.37 9.31 -6.62
CA SER A 2 3.85 7.96 -6.44
C SER A 2 2.41 7.86 -6.96
N LEU A 3 2.01 6.66 -7.41
CA LEU A 3 0.65 6.38 -7.89
C LEU A 3 -0.40 6.75 -6.84
N ARG A 4 -0.11 6.43 -5.57
CA ARG A 4 -0.99 6.74 -4.45
C ARG A 4 -1.18 8.25 -4.25
N LEU A 5 -0.13 9.06 -4.34
CA LEU A 5 -0.26 10.50 -4.15
C LEU A 5 -1.12 11.13 -5.24
N GLU A 6 -1.00 10.67 -6.48
CA GLU A 6 -1.88 11.08 -7.59
C GLU A 6 -3.33 10.70 -7.33
N MET A 7 -3.59 9.46 -6.91
CA MET A 7 -4.95 9.02 -6.53
C MET A 7 -5.53 9.85 -5.38
N LEU A 8 -4.73 10.14 -4.34
CA LEU A 8 -5.16 10.93 -3.19
C LEU A 8 -5.42 12.40 -3.55
N GLN A 9 -4.67 12.98 -4.50
CA GLN A 9 -4.93 14.33 -4.99
C GLN A 9 -6.33 14.45 -5.58
N VAL A 10 -6.76 13.46 -6.37
CA VAL A 10 -8.13 13.41 -6.92
C VAL A 10 -9.15 13.09 -5.84
N ALA A 11 -8.87 12.12 -4.97
CA ALA A 11 -9.78 11.69 -3.92
C ALA A 11 -10.13 12.81 -2.91
N ARG A 12 -9.25 13.81 -2.74
CA ARG A 12 -9.49 15.01 -1.91
C ARG A 12 -10.66 15.87 -2.37
N LEU A 13 -11.20 15.63 -3.56
CA LEU A 13 -12.44 16.24 -4.04
C LEU A 13 -13.70 15.62 -3.41
N ALA A 14 -13.55 14.52 -2.64
CA ALA A 14 -14.67 13.80 -2.04
C ALA A 14 -15.66 14.68 -1.25
N PRO A 15 -15.24 15.64 -0.39
CA PRO A 15 -16.19 16.51 0.32
C PRO A 15 -17.11 17.30 -0.62
N LYS A 16 -16.56 17.77 -1.76
CA LYS A 16 -17.35 18.50 -2.76
C LYS A 16 -18.37 17.57 -3.44
N LEU A 17 -17.98 16.34 -3.75
CA LEU A 17 -18.85 15.37 -4.42
C LEU A 17 -19.94 14.82 -3.50
N LEU A 18 -19.63 14.64 -2.22
CA LEU A 18 -20.57 14.13 -1.21
C LEU A 18 -21.53 15.19 -0.68
N GLY A 19 -21.19 16.49 -0.81
CA GLY A 19 -22.03 17.59 -0.35
C GLY A 19 -22.40 17.45 1.12
N GLU A 20 -23.69 17.52 1.42
CA GLU A 20 -24.24 17.42 2.78
C GLU A 20 -23.95 16.08 3.47
N SER A 21 -23.66 15.02 2.70
CA SER A 21 -23.33 13.70 3.26
C SER A 21 -21.90 13.60 3.80
N THR A 22 -21.04 14.61 3.58
CA THR A 22 -19.63 14.58 3.98
C THR A 22 -19.45 14.27 5.46
N GLU A 23 -20.21 14.94 6.33
CA GLU A 23 -20.08 14.76 7.79
C GLU A 23 -20.57 13.39 8.25
N LEU A 24 -21.58 12.81 7.59
CA LEU A 24 -22.04 11.44 7.88
C LEU A 24 -20.95 10.42 7.57
N VAL A 25 -20.26 10.55 6.43
CA VAL A 25 -19.17 9.65 6.06
C VAL A 25 -17.96 9.84 6.97
N ARG A 26 -17.61 11.09 7.34
CA ARG A 26 -16.56 11.38 8.33
C ARG A 26 -16.87 10.75 9.69
N GLY A 27 -18.11 10.89 10.16
CA GLY A 27 -18.59 10.30 11.40
C GLY A 27 -18.51 8.78 11.38
N PHE A 28 -18.92 8.16 10.28
CA PHE A 28 -18.81 6.72 10.08
C PHE A 28 -17.35 6.24 10.14
N LEU A 29 -16.44 6.85 9.36
CA LEU A 29 -15.03 6.44 9.37
C LEU A 29 -14.40 6.61 10.75
N ARG A 30 -14.67 7.72 11.45
CA ARG A 30 -14.19 7.93 12.81
C ARG A 30 -14.72 6.88 13.79
N SER A 31 -15.96 6.43 13.65
CA SER A 31 -16.53 5.39 14.51
C SER A 31 -15.92 4.00 14.26
N GLN A 32 -15.22 3.81 13.13
CA GLN A 32 -14.46 2.60 12.84
C GLN A 32 -13.07 2.57 13.48
N LEU A 33 -12.59 3.67 14.08
CA LEU A 33 -11.31 3.70 14.79
C LEU A 33 -11.46 3.14 16.21
N ASN A 34 -10.67 2.12 16.55
CA ASN A 34 -10.60 1.57 17.89
C ASN A 34 -9.72 2.42 18.83
N SER A 35 -9.84 2.15 20.13
CA SER A 35 -9.09 2.86 21.17
C SER A 35 -7.58 2.59 21.16
N ASP A 36 -7.15 1.49 20.53
CA ASP A 36 -5.74 1.14 20.34
C ASP A 36 -5.09 1.87 19.14
N GLY A 37 -5.89 2.42 18.21
CA GLY A 37 -5.42 3.15 17.03
C GLY A 37 -5.62 2.43 15.70
N GLY A 38 -6.05 1.18 15.70
CA GLY A 38 -6.39 0.46 14.47
C GLY A 38 -7.85 0.67 14.05
N PHE A 39 -8.14 0.48 12.76
CA PHE A 39 -9.52 0.46 12.28
C PHE A 39 -10.11 -0.95 12.33
N LYS A 40 -11.41 -1.00 12.63
CA LYS A 40 -12.20 -2.22 12.77
C LYS A 40 -12.28 -2.99 11.46
N ASN A 41 -11.98 -4.28 11.53
CA ASN A 41 -12.37 -5.26 10.54
C ASN A 41 -13.84 -5.68 10.72
N ARG A 42 -14.29 -6.70 9.98
CA ARG A 42 -15.64 -7.24 10.05
C ARG A 42 -16.06 -7.78 11.42
N THR A 43 -15.12 -8.16 12.28
CA THR A 43 -15.39 -8.64 13.64
C THR A 43 -15.23 -7.55 14.69
N GLY A 44 -14.95 -6.30 14.29
CA GLY A 44 -14.70 -5.18 15.20
C GLY A 44 -13.28 -5.12 15.77
N ALA A 45 -12.39 -6.03 15.41
CA ALA A 45 -11.00 -6.02 15.85
C ALA A 45 -10.15 -5.09 14.96
N SER A 46 -9.08 -4.53 15.53
CA SER A 46 -8.13 -3.70 14.79
C SER A 46 -7.33 -4.51 13.78
N ASP A 47 -7.20 -3.98 12.57
CA ASP A 47 -6.60 -4.69 11.43
C ASP A 47 -5.87 -3.73 10.49
N LEU A 48 -4.67 -4.09 10.00
CA LEU A 48 -3.86 -3.22 9.13
C LEU A 48 -4.52 -2.95 7.78
N TYR A 49 -5.14 -3.96 7.18
CA TYR A 49 -5.83 -3.83 5.89
C TYR A 49 -6.98 -2.83 6.01
N TYR A 50 -7.81 -2.94 7.06
CA TYR A 50 -8.87 -1.97 7.35
C TYR A 50 -8.35 -0.60 7.76
N THR A 51 -7.20 -0.54 8.44
CA THR A 51 -6.55 0.71 8.82
C THR A 51 -6.11 1.53 7.61
N VAL A 52 -5.65 0.90 6.53
CA VAL A 52 -5.39 1.61 5.26
C VAL A 52 -6.64 2.29 4.74
N PHE A 53 -7.78 1.59 4.65
CA PHE A 53 -9.03 2.19 4.16
C PHE A 53 -9.51 3.32 5.06
N GLY A 54 -9.41 3.14 6.37
CA GLY A 54 -9.75 4.17 7.34
C GLY A 54 -8.94 5.45 7.15
N LEU A 55 -7.62 5.32 7.08
CA LEU A 55 -6.71 6.46 6.90
C LEU A 55 -6.87 7.12 5.54
N ASP A 56 -6.82 6.36 4.45
CA ASP A 56 -6.96 6.91 3.09
C ASP A 56 -8.34 7.55 2.89
N GLY A 57 -9.40 6.99 3.49
CA GLY A 57 -10.74 7.58 3.51
C GLY A 57 -10.78 8.92 4.26
N LEU A 58 -10.16 9.00 5.44
CA LEU A 58 -10.06 10.27 6.18
C LEU A 58 -9.17 11.30 5.45
N ILE A 59 -8.10 10.86 4.78
CA ILE A 59 -7.28 11.72 3.91
C ILE A 59 -8.12 12.29 2.76
N ALA A 60 -8.88 11.44 2.07
CA ALA A 60 -9.75 11.86 0.96
C ALA A 60 -10.82 12.86 1.44
N LEU A 61 -11.36 12.66 2.64
CA LEU A 61 -12.30 13.59 3.25
C LEU A 61 -11.62 14.80 3.91
N GLN A 62 -10.29 14.91 3.86
CA GLN A 62 -9.52 15.96 4.52
C GLN A 62 -9.87 16.10 6.02
N ALA A 63 -10.09 14.96 6.67
CA ALA A 63 -10.48 14.89 8.08
C ALA A 63 -9.28 14.53 8.96
N ALA A 64 -9.20 15.12 10.15
CA ALA A 64 -8.19 14.77 11.13
C ALA A 64 -8.47 13.41 11.80
N TRP A 65 -7.39 12.73 12.22
CA TRP A 65 -7.36 11.51 13.02
C TRP A 65 -6.28 11.61 14.11
N PRO A 66 -6.34 10.81 15.19
CA PRO A 66 -5.35 10.87 16.27
C PRO A 66 -4.05 10.19 15.86
N THR A 67 -3.15 10.94 15.22
CA THR A 67 -1.89 10.47 14.62
C THR A 67 -1.03 9.68 15.59
N GLU A 68 -0.89 10.13 16.84
CA GLU A 68 -0.06 9.49 17.87
C GLU A 68 -0.58 8.10 18.21
N ARG A 69 -1.91 7.93 18.30
CA ARG A 69 -2.54 6.66 18.61
C ARG A 69 -2.39 5.67 17.45
N VAL A 70 -2.60 6.15 16.23
CA VAL A 70 -2.39 5.32 15.03
C VAL A 70 -0.92 4.92 14.92
N SER A 71 0.02 5.84 15.20
CA SER A 71 1.46 5.53 15.22
C SER A 71 1.77 4.42 16.23
N ALA A 72 1.29 4.54 17.47
CA ALA A 72 1.50 3.54 18.50
C ALA A 72 0.96 2.15 18.11
N PHE A 73 -0.20 2.09 17.45
CA PHE A 73 -0.72 0.84 16.89
C PHE A 73 0.23 0.24 15.83
N LEU A 74 0.72 1.06 14.90
CA LEU A 74 1.62 0.61 13.83
C LEU A 74 3.01 0.19 14.35
N ASP A 75 3.48 0.80 15.45
CA ASP A 75 4.76 0.45 16.08
C ASP A 75 4.74 -0.98 16.64
N GLY A 76 3.57 -1.47 17.06
CA GLY A 76 3.37 -2.86 17.49
C GLY A 76 3.70 -3.92 16.43
N PHE A 77 3.76 -3.54 15.15
CA PHE A 77 4.11 -4.45 14.04
C PHE A 77 5.60 -4.43 13.69
N GLY A 78 6.42 -3.56 14.30
CA GLY A 78 7.86 -3.48 14.03
C GLY A 78 8.16 -3.35 12.54
N ASP A 79 9.02 -4.20 11.98
CA ASP A 79 9.31 -4.23 10.54
C ASP A 79 8.40 -5.18 9.73
N GLY A 80 7.26 -5.58 10.29
CA GLY A 80 6.30 -6.48 9.66
C GLY A 80 6.68 -7.96 9.74
N GLU A 81 7.36 -8.37 10.80
CA GLU A 81 7.62 -9.79 11.02
C GLU A 81 6.33 -10.58 11.21
N GLY A 82 6.21 -11.72 10.54
CA GLY A 82 5.01 -12.56 10.58
C GLY A 82 3.82 -12.03 9.76
N LEU A 83 3.93 -10.83 9.16
CA LEU A 83 2.90 -10.32 8.26
C LEU A 83 2.97 -11.01 6.90
N ASP A 84 1.79 -11.27 6.33
CA ASP A 84 1.70 -11.65 4.93
C ASP A 84 1.98 -10.48 3.99
N PHE A 85 2.09 -10.78 2.69
CA PHE A 85 2.37 -9.80 1.65
C PHE A 85 1.45 -8.58 1.67
N VAL A 86 0.15 -8.79 1.84
CA VAL A 86 -0.86 -7.71 1.81
C VAL A 86 -0.68 -6.84 3.03
N HIS A 87 -0.54 -7.43 4.21
CA HIS A 87 -0.36 -6.71 5.47
C HIS A 87 0.98 -5.96 5.53
N LEU A 88 2.05 -6.49 4.92
CA LEU A 88 3.31 -5.76 4.73
C LEU A 88 3.11 -4.48 3.91
N CYS A 89 2.40 -4.59 2.78
CA CYS A 89 2.07 -3.42 1.95
C CYS A 89 1.18 -2.43 2.70
N CYS A 90 0.23 -2.91 3.50
CA CYS A 90 -0.63 -2.07 4.33
C CYS A 90 0.16 -1.32 5.40
N LEU A 91 1.08 -1.99 6.09
CA LEU A 91 1.94 -1.36 7.10
C LEU A 91 2.80 -0.25 6.49
N ALA A 92 3.44 -0.52 5.35
CA ALA A 92 4.18 0.48 4.58
C ALA A 92 3.31 1.71 4.25
N ARG A 93 2.09 1.46 3.76
CA ARG A 93 1.15 2.51 3.37
C ARG A 93 0.68 3.38 4.53
N CYS A 94 0.31 2.75 5.66
CA CYS A 94 -0.09 3.47 6.87
C CYS A 94 1.06 4.34 7.40
N ARG A 95 2.30 3.84 7.41
CA ARG A 95 3.47 4.64 7.81
C ARG A 95 3.72 5.83 6.89
N ALA A 96 3.60 5.63 5.58
CA ALA A 96 3.70 6.72 4.63
C ALA A 96 2.58 7.78 4.85
N ALA A 97 1.37 7.36 5.23
CA ALA A 97 0.27 8.25 5.57
C ALA A 97 0.60 9.17 6.77
N ILE A 98 1.19 8.60 7.83
CA ILE A 98 1.61 9.34 9.02
C ILE A 98 2.72 10.33 8.66
N THR A 99 3.77 9.87 7.98
CA THR A 99 4.90 10.71 7.57
C THR A 99 4.46 11.90 6.74
N ALA A 100 3.52 11.70 5.81
CA ALA A 100 2.96 12.77 4.99
C ALA A 100 2.13 13.79 5.77
N GLN A 101 1.54 13.40 6.90
CA GLN A 101 0.76 14.30 7.75
C GLN A 101 1.65 15.10 8.72
N THR A 102 2.77 14.54 9.18
CA THR A 102 3.68 15.19 10.14
C THR A 102 4.81 15.97 9.48
N SER A 103 5.19 15.63 8.25
CA SER A 103 6.30 16.27 7.55
C SER A 103 5.88 17.59 6.92
N THR A 104 6.51 18.69 7.36
CA THR A 104 6.42 20.02 6.72
C THR A 104 7.44 20.21 5.60
N ARG A 105 8.35 19.25 5.40
CA ARG A 105 9.46 19.35 4.44
C ARG A 105 9.25 18.38 3.27
N PRO A 106 9.49 18.82 2.01
CA PRO A 106 9.43 17.92 0.86
C PRO A 106 10.43 16.77 1.03
N THR A 107 9.97 15.56 0.78
CA THR A 107 10.78 14.34 0.76
C THR A 107 11.85 14.44 -0.33
N PRO A 108 13.14 14.20 -0.01
CA PRO A 108 14.20 14.23 -1.00
C PRO A 108 13.96 13.15 -2.08
N ALA A 109 14.34 13.47 -3.31
CA ALA A 109 14.26 12.53 -4.42
C ALA A 109 15.09 11.28 -4.14
N THR A 110 14.52 10.11 -4.43
CA THR A 110 15.18 8.82 -4.28
C THR A 110 16.42 8.74 -5.18
N PRO A 111 17.58 8.26 -4.69
CA PRO A 111 18.78 8.10 -5.52
C PRO A 111 18.55 7.12 -6.67
N SER A 112 19.09 7.45 -7.85
CA SER A 112 18.90 6.72 -9.13
C SER A 112 19.58 5.35 -9.24
N ARG A 113 20.06 4.76 -8.14
CA ARG A 113 20.77 3.47 -8.17
C ARG A 113 19.84 2.36 -7.68
N THR A 114 19.85 1.23 -8.38
CA THR A 114 19.24 0.00 -7.90
C THR A 114 19.92 -0.44 -6.61
N PRO A 115 19.19 -0.60 -5.50
CA PRO A 115 19.76 -1.02 -4.23
C PRO A 115 20.08 -2.52 -4.29
N ASP A 116 21.19 -2.92 -3.67
CA ASP A 116 21.45 -4.33 -3.38
C ASP A 116 20.46 -4.83 -2.32
N LEU A 117 20.09 -6.11 -2.33
CA LEU A 117 19.16 -6.72 -1.37
C LEU A 117 19.59 -6.50 0.08
N GLN A 118 20.90 -6.51 0.35
CA GLN A 118 21.44 -6.27 1.70
C GLN A 118 21.26 -4.83 2.18
N SER A 119 21.16 -3.88 1.24
CA SER A 119 20.95 -2.46 1.52
C SER A 119 19.48 -2.08 1.72
N LEU A 120 18.54 -2.99 1.43
CA LEU A 120 17.12 -2.79 1.67
C LEU A 120 16.80 -2.76 3.17
N SER A 121 15.80 -1.96 3.55
CA SER A 121 15.23 -2.00 4.90
C SER A 121 14.68 -3.40 5.20
N PRO A 122 14.58 -3.81 6.48
CA PRO A 122 14.04 -5.12 6.84
C PRO A 122 12.66 -5.39 6.22
N MET A 123 11.79 -4.39 6.18
CA MET A 123 10.47 -4.47 5.54
C MET A 123 10.54 -4.72 4.03
N LEU A 124 11.44 -4.03 3.31
CA LEU A 124 11.62 -4.26 1.87
C LEU A 124 12.22 -5.64 1.58
N ARG A 125 13.13 -6.14 2.42
CA ARG A 125 13.62 -7.53 2.29
C ARG A 125 12.50 -8.56 2.45
N ARG A 126 11.57 -8.31 3.38
CA ARG A 126 10.38 -9.17 3.54
C ARG A 126 9.48 -9.10 2.31
N LEU A 127 9.28 -7.92 1.74
CA LEU A 127 8.54 -7.74 0.50
C LEU A 127 9.20 -8.48 -0.68
N GLU A 128 10.52 -8.44 -0.80
CA GLU A 128 11.28 -9.16 -1.84
C GLU A 128 11.19 -10.69 -1.72
N HIS A 129 10.86 -11.23 -0.54
CA HIS A 129 10.55 -12.66 -0.40
C HIS A 129 9.32 -13.10 -1.22
N HIS A 130 8.47 -12.15 -1.61
CA HIS A 130 7.29 -12.36 -2.45
C HIS A 130 7.54 -12.10 -3.94
N ARG A 131 8.79 -11.83 -4.34
CA ARG A 131 9.14 -11.72 -5.76
C ARG A 131 9.06 -13.09 -6.42
N ALA A 132 8.28 -13.18 -7.50
CA ALA A 132 8.11 -14.38 -8.30
C ALA A 132 9.30 -14.57 -9.27
N ARG A 133 9.45 -15.79 -9.81
CA ARG A 133 10.59 -16.14 -10.68
C ARG A 133 10.61 -15.38 -12.00
N ASP A 134 9.45 -15.03 -12.52
CA ASP A 134 9.30 -14.20 -13.73
C ASP A 134 9.71 -12.73 -13.50
N GLY A 135 9.90 -12.31 -12.24
CA GLY A 135 10.27 -10.95 -11.85
C GLY A 135 9.08 -10.10 -11.38
N GLY A 136 7.86 -10.65 -11.41
CA GLY A 136 6.67 -10.07 -10.80
C GLY A 136 6.59 -10.29 -9.29
N TYR A 137 5.42 -10.01 -8.71
CA TYR A 137 5.14 -10.24 -7.29
C TYR A 137 3.89 -11.08 -7.10
N HIS A 138 3.93 -11.96 -6.11
CA HIS A 138 2.82 -12.85 -5.78
C HIS A 138 2.65 -12.97 -4.25
N PRO A 139 1.42 -12.93 -3.71
CA PRO A 139 1.18 -13.06 -2.27
C PRO A 139 1.77 -14.34 -1.66
N LEU A 140 1.75 -15.44 -2.41
CA LEU A 140 2.44 -16.69 -2.08
C LEU A 140 3.94 -16.63 -2.44
N PRO A 141 4.87 -16.75 -1.47
CA PRO A 141 6.30 -16.81 -1.75
C PRO A 141 6.69 -17.98 -2.67
N GLY A 142 7.74 -17.78 -3.47
CA GLY A 142 8.29 -18.81 -4.35
C GLY A 142 7.44 -19.14 -5.59
N SER A 143 6.42 -18.34 -5.89
CA SER A 143 5.57 -18.53 -7.08
C SER A 143 6.37 -18.37 -8.38
N GLU A 144 6.01 -19.15 -9.40
CA GLU A 144 6.62 -19.06 -10.73
C GLU A 144 6.28 -17.72 -11.41
N HIS A 145 5.03 -17.29 -11.28
CA HIS A 145 4.49 -16.10 -11.94
C HIS A 145 3.98 -15.06 -10.94
N GLY A 146 4.20 -13.80 -11.26
CA GLY A 146 3.58 -12.68 -10.57
C GLY A 146 2.11 -12.51 -10.93
N THR A 147 1.42 -11.70 -10.14
CA THR A 147 0.05 -11.24 -10.46
C THR A 147 0.01 -9.73 -10.68
N ALA A 148 -0.98 -9.24 -11.42
CA ALA A 148 -1.23 -7.81 -11.57
C ALA A 148 -1.49 -7.16 -10.20
N TYR A 149 -2.28 -7.82 -9.34
CA TYR A 149 -2.52 -7.39 -7.96
C TYR A 149 -1.23 -7.31 -7.14
N GLY A 150 -0.40 -8.34 -7.19
CA GLY A 150 0.88 -8.38 -6.48
C GLY A 150 1.83 -7.28 -6.95
N ALA A 151 1.95 -7.09 -8.27
CA ALA A 151 2.75 -6.03 -8.86
C ALA A 151 2.29 -4.63 -8.42
N PHE A 152 0.97 -4.39 -8.42
CA PHE A 152 0.40 -3.11 -7.99
C PHE A 152 0.70 -2.82 -6.51
N LEU A 153 0.52 -3.81 -5.63
CA LEU A 153 0.81 -3.66 -4.21
C LEU A 153 2.30 -3.45 -3.93
N ALA A 154 3.17 -4.26 -4.53
CA ALA A 154 4.61 -4.14 -4.33
C ALA A 154 5.14 -2.79 -4.83
N LEU A 155 4.77 -2.37 -6.05
CA LEU A 155 5.16 -1.06 -6.58
C LEU A 155 4.70 0.07 -5.65
N GLY A 156 3.45 -0.02 -5.16
CA GLY A 156 2.92 0.94 -4.19
C GLY A 156 3.74 0.96 -2.90
N ALA A 157 4.09 -0.19 -2.33
CA ALA A 157 4.88 -0.30 -1.11
C ALA A 157 6.30 0.28 -1.29
N TYR A 158 6.97 0.00 -2.41
CA TYR A 158 8.26 0.62 -2.75
C TYR A 158 8.17 2.15 -2.79
N GLN A 159 7.12 2.67 -3.42
CA GLN A 159 6.88 4.11 -3.51
C GLN A 159 6.55 4.73 -2.14
N ASP A 160 5.71 4.07 -1.33
CA ASP A 160 5.34 4.48 0.03
C ASP A 160 6.59 4.48 0.97
N LEU A 161 7.55 3.58 0.75
CA LEU A 161 8.82 3.50 1.48
C LEU A 161 9.94 4.36 0.86
N HIS A 162 9.64 5.15 -0.18
CA HIS A 162 10.59 6.00 -0.90
C HIS A 162 11.82 5.24 -1.44
N ALA A 163 11.67 3.97 -1.80
CA ALA A 163 12.74 3.12 -2.28
C ALA A 163 12.66 2.88 -3.80
N PRO A 164 13.80 2.73 -4.50
CA PRO A 164 13.81 2.32 -5.90
C PRO A 164 13.33 0.87 -6.01
N LEU A 165 12.40 0.60 -6.93
CA LEU A 165 12.02 -0.76 -7.27
C LEU A 165 13.18 -1.44 -8.02
N PRO A 166 13.70 -2.58 -7.54
CA PRO A 166 14.75 -3.30 -8.24
C PRO A 166 14.17 -4.03 -9.45
N ASP A 167 14.94 -4.01 -10.54
CA ASP A 167 14.62 -4.66 -11.82
C ASP A 167 13.20 -4.37 -12.33
N SER A 168 12.85 -3.08 -12.41
CA SER A 168 11.56 -2.65 -12.95
C SER A 168 11.26 -3.14 -14.38
N PRO A 169 12.25 -3.35 -15.29
CA PRO A 169 11.98 -3.97 -16.59
C PRO A 169 11.40 -5.37 -16.47
N ARG A 170 11.90 -6.19 -15.52
CA ARG A 170 11.34 -7.54 -15.30
C ARG A 170 9.94 -7.52 -14.71
N LEU A 171 9.63 -6.58 -13.83
CA LEU A 171 8.24 -6.39 -13.37
C LEU A 171 7.31 -6.05 -14.54
N ALA A 172 7.74 -5.16 -15.44
CA ALA A 172 6.97 -4.79 -16.63
C ALA A 172 6.79 -5.96 -17.60
N GLN A 173 7.81 -6.82 -17.77
CA GLN A 173 7.70 -8.05 -18.56
C GLN A 173 6.69 -9.03 -17.96
N SER A 174 6.73 -9.25 -16.64
CA SER A 174 5.75 -10.09 -15.94
C SER A 174 4.32 -9.57 -16.13
N LEU A 175 4.09 -8.26 -15.98
CA LEU A 175 2.78 -7.64 -16.26
C LEU A 175 2.33 -7.79 -17.72
N ASN A 176 3.25 -7.65 -18.67
CA ASN A 176 2.93 -7.81 -20.10
C ASN A 176 2.56 -9.26 -20.45
N ALA A 177 3.07 -10.25 -19.72
CA ALA A 177 2.69 -11.64 -19.90
C ALA A 177 1.24 -11.94 -19.48
N LEU A 178 0.62 -11.05 -18.69
CA LEU A 178 -0.79 -11.15 -18.29
C LEU A 178 -1.76 -10.56 -19.33
N ARG A 179 -1.23 -10.03 -20.45
CA ARG A 179 -2.06 -9.40 -21.48
C ARG A 179 -2.83 -10.45 -22.29
N THR A 180 -4.14 -10.28 -22.40
CA THR A 180 -5.02 -11.14 -23.18
C THR A 180 -5.02 -10.76 -24.67
N ALA A 181 -5.50 -11.66 -25.53
CA ALA A 181 -5.51 -11.46 -26.99
C ALA A 181 -6.34 -10.25 -27.45
N ASP A 182 -7.37 -9.88 -26.68
CA ASP A 182 -8.20 -8.69 -26.90
C ASP A 182 -7.55 -7.39 -26.38
N GLY A 183 -6.35 -7.49 -25.80
CA GLY A 183 -5.56 -6.36 -25.31
C GLY A 183 -5.84 -5.94 -23.87
N ALA A 184 -6.70 -6.65 -23.12
CA ALA A 184 -6.88 -6.48 -21.68
C ALA A 184 -5.78 -7.19 -20.86
N TRP A 185 -5.90 -7.21 -19.53
CA TRP A 185 -4.98 -7.89 -18.62
C TRP A 185 -5.74 -8.77 -17.63
N THR A 186 -5.28 -10.01 -17.42
CA THR A 186 -5.74 -10.88 -16.33
C THR A 186 -4.99 -10.57 -15.03
N ASN A 187 -5.51 -11.03 -13.90
CA ASN A 187 -4.79 -10.90 -12.64
C ASN A 187 -3.59 -11.85 -12.56
N ASP A 188 -3.77 -13.07 -13.03
CA ASP A 188 -2.82 -14.16 -13.02
C ASP A 188 -2.74 -14.81 -14.41
N THR A 189 -1.69 -15.59 -14.64
CA THR A 189 -1.55 -16.35 -15.89
C THR A 189 -2.70 -17.35 -15.98
N VAL A 190 -3.58 -17.17 -16.96
CA VAL A 190 -4.60 -18.15 -17.27
C VAL A 190 -3.89 -19.40 -17.79
N PRO A 191 -4.14 -20.61 -17.26
CA PRO A 191 -3.61 -21.82 -17.86
C PRO A 191 -4.03 -21.86 -19.34
N HIS A 192 -3.06 -21.91 -20.25
CA HIS A 192 -3.37 -22.18 -21.65
C HIS A 192 -4.07 -23.54 -21.72
N SER A 193 -5.32 -23.53 -22.19
CA SER A 193 -6.10 -24.74 -22.47
C SER A 193 -5.72 -25.32 -23.82
#